data_AF-A0A165E3F5-F1
#
_entry.id   AF-A0A165E3F5-F1
#
_cell.length_a   1.000
_cell.length_b   1.000
_cell.length_c   1.000
_cell.angle_alpha   90.00
_cell.angle_beta   90.00
_cell.angle_gamma   90.00
#
_symmetry.space_group_name_H-M   'P 1'
#
loop_
_entity.id
_entity.type
_entity.pdbx_description
1 polymer ?
#
loop_
_entity_poly.entity_id
_entity_poly.type
_entity_poly.pdbx_seq_one_letter_code
_entity_poly.pdbx_strand_id
1 'polypeptide(L)'
;LNETNYTDWVMRMEAELVRKGLWSVVQPEEGSEGETDPKVCWEVLEQVHRAHGFATRMAMRRRMNRMAKGSEEPMSTWIGRIKTQVRHLLHADISVTEEDLILALTSGLGKCYEPLVMALDALPADQLTTENVVAKLLNEEMRQ
;
A
#
# COMPACT_ATOMS: atom_id res chain seq x y z
N LEU A 1 2.03 14.36 -1.04
CA LEU A 1 2.12 15.74 -0.49
C LEU A 1 3.15 16.50 -1.30
N ASN A 2 2.78 17.64 -1.87
CA ASN A 2 3.63 18.57 -2.61
C ASN A 2 3.40 19.99 -2.09
N GLU A 3 4.22 20.96 -2.48
CA GLU A 3 4.17 22.32 -1.94
C GLU A 3 2.82 23.03 -2.17
N THR A 4 2.06 22.64 -3.21
CA THR A 4 0.77 23.25 -3.54
C THR A 4 -0.42 22.70 -2.75
N ASN A 5 -0.27 21.56 -2.07
CA ASN A 5 -1.33 20.99 -1.21
C ASN A 5 -0.99 21.01 0.29
N TYR A 6 0.17 21.56 0.65
CA TYR A 6 0.64 21.58 2.02
C TYR A 6 -0.23 22.46 2.93
N THR A 7 -0.60 23.67 2.49
CA THR A 7 -1.46 24.59 3.25
C THR A 7 -2.84 24.02 3.53
N ASP A 8 -3.47 23.40 2.53
CA ASP A 8 -4.77 22.72 2.69
C ASP A 8 -4.69 21.53 3.65
N TRP A 9 -3.59 20.77 3.58
CA TRP A 9 -3.36 19.67 4.50
C TRP A 9 -3.12 20.16 5.93
N VAL A 10 -2.32 21.21 6.11
CA VAL A 10 -2.06 21.85 7.42
C VAL A 10 -3.36 22.32 8.06
N MET A 11 -4.21 23.05 7.33
CA MET A 11 -5.50 23.51 7.87
C MET A 11 -6.41 22.35 8.27
N ARG A 12 -6.46 21.27 7.47
CA ARG A 12 -7.27 20.08 7.79
C ARG A 12 -6.74 19.33 9.00
N MET A 13 -5.43 19.20 9.13
CA MET A 13 -4.79 18.51 10.24
C MET A 13 -4.90 19.32 11.54
N GLU A 14 -4.73 20.63 11.49
CA GLU A 14 -4.97 21.54 12.61
C GLU A 14 -6.42 21.41 13.10
N ALA A 15 -7.39 21.51 12.19
CA ALA A 15 -8.81 21.35 12.54
C ALA A 15 -9.11 19.98 13.17
N GLU A 16 -8.52 18.90 12.66
CA GLU A 16 -8.72 17.55 13.18
C GLU A 16 -8.08 17.33 14.56
N LEU A 17 -6.89 17.91 14.80
CA LEU A 17 -6.21 17.85 16.09
C LEU A 17 -6.94 18.69 17.15
N VAL A 18 -7.43 19.88 16.79
CA VAL A 18 -8.28 20.71 17.66
C VAL A 18 -9.58 19.97 17.98
N ARG A 19 -10.25 19.41 16.98
CA ARG A 19 -11.50 18.64 17.16
C ARG A 19 -11.32 17.45 18.09
N LYS A 20 -10.16 16.79 18.06
CA LYS A 20 -9.84 15.65 18.94
C LYS A 20 -9.28 16.05 20.30
N GLY A 21 -9.09 17.35 20.57
CA GLY A 21 -8.46 17.83 21.80
C GLY A 21 -7.00 17.43 21.93
N LEU A 22 -6.33 17.10 20.82
CA LEU A 22 -4.94 16.63 20.76
C LEU A 22 -3.96 17.73 20.34
N TRP A 23 -4.46 18.96 20.12
CA TRP A 23 -3.63 20.10 19.71
C TRP A 23 -2.57 20.47 20.76
N SER A 24 -2.89 20.33 22.04
CA SER A 24 -1.97 20.60 23.15
C SER A 24 -0.78 19.64 23.23
N VAL A 25 -0.84 18.48 22.56
CA VAL A 25 0.29 17.52 22.49
C VAL A 25 1.34 17.97 21.47
N VAL A 26 0.95 18.82 20.52
CA VAL A 26 1.87 19.42 19.53
C VAL A 26 2.55 20.67 20.10
N GLN A 27 2.01 21.23 21.18
CA GLN A 27 2.68 22.25 21.96
C GLN A 27 3.77 21.57 22.82
N PRO A 28 5.04 22.01 22.76
CA PRO A 28 6.06 21.50 23.66
C PRO A 28 5.69 21.84 25.12
N GLU A 29 6.13 21.01 26.07
CA GLU A 29 5.80 21.16 27.49
C GLU A 29 6.07 22.59 28.00
N GLU A 30 5.13 23.11 28.80
CA GLU A 30 5.21 24.43 29.43
C GLU A 30 6.52 24.57 30.22
N GLY A 31 7.50 25.26 29.62
CA GLY A 31 8.82 25.45 30.22
C GLY A 31 9.91 25.92 29.26
N SER A 32 9.72 25.84 27.94
CA SER A 32 10.65 26.48 27.00
C SER A 32 10.29 27.96 26.83
N GLU A 33 11.07 28.84 27.46
CA GLU A 33 11.09 30.27 27.14
C GLU A 33 11.51 30.44 25.67
N GLY A 34 10.53 30.58 24.79
CA GLY A 34 10.73 30.75 23.37
C GLY A 34 9.43 30.48 22.65
N GLU A 35 8.81 31.54 22.14
CA GLU A 35 7.70 31.49 21.19
C GLU A 35 8.07 30.47 20.10
N THR A 36 7.52 29.26 20.21
CA THR A 36 7.92 28.15 19.34
C THR A 36 7.35 28.47 17.97
N ASP A 37 8.22 28.85 17.04
CA ASP A 37 7.83 29.14 15.66
C ASP A 37 6.96 27.97 15.17
N PRO A 38 5.67 28.21 14.83
CA PRO A 38 4.77 27.19 14.32
C PRO A 38 5.42 26.39 13.19
N LYS A 39 6.29 27.02 12.40
CA LYS A 39 7.07 26.37 11.36
C LYS A 39 7.96 25.22 11.89
N VAL A 40 8.61 25.39 13.04
CA VAL A 40 9.45 24.36 13.66
C VAL A 40 8.60 23.18 14.15
N CYS A 41 7.45 23.45 14.78
CA CYS A 41 6.48 22.41 15.14
C CYS A 41 6.01 21.63 13.91
N TRP A 42 5.71 22.33 12.81
CA TRP A 42 5.27 21.72 11.57
C TRP A 42 6.37 20.94 10.85
N GLU A 43 7.63 21.39 10.87
CA GLU A 43 8.78 20.66 10.32
C GLU A 43 9.03 19.34 11.08
N VAL A 44 8.93 19.36 12.41
CA VAL A 44 9.01 18.15 13.25
C VAL A 44 7.84 17.21 12.94
N LEU A 45 6.62 17.74 12.84
CA LEU A 45 5.43 16.95 12.50
C LEU A 45 5.57 16.34 11.10
N GLU A 46 6.06 17.10 10.13
CA GLU A 46 6.32 16.65 8.76
C GLU A 46 7.35 15.52 8.76
N GLN A 47 8.44 15.65 9.51
CA GLN A 47 9.48 14.62 9.59
C GLN A 47 8.93 13.33 10.21
N VAL A 48 8.19 13.43 11.31
CA VAL A 48 7.57 12.29 12.01
C VAL A 48 6.49 11.63 11.14
N HIS A 49 5.63 12.41 10.49
CA HIS A 49 4.61 11.91 9.59
C HIS A 49 5.18 11.37 8.28
N ARG A 50 6.29 11.91 7.76
CA ARG A 50 6.98 11.38 6.58
C ARG A 50 7.63 10.03 6.92
N ALA A 51 8.24 9.90 8.10
CA ALA A 51 8.77 8.63 8.60
C ALA A 51 7.66 7.60 8.86
N HIS A 52 6.57 7.98 9.52
CA HIS A 52 5.39 7.13 9.71
C HIS A 52 4.71 6.77 8.39
N GLY A 53 4.63 7.71 7.45
CA GLY A 53 4.12 7.48 6.10
C GLY A 53 4.98 6.47 5.36
N PHE A 54 6.30 6.56 5.45
CA PHE A 54 7.20 5.55 4.90
C PHE A 54 7.02 4.17 5.56
N ALA A 55 6.98 4.10 6.90
CA ALA A 55 6.77 2.86 7.64
C ALA A 55 5.42 2.20 7.32
N THR A 56 4.34 2.98 7.25
CA THR A 56 3.00 2.51 6.86
C THR A 56 2.99 2.01 5.42
N ARG A 57 3.56 2.76 4.47
CA ARG A 57 3.69 2.32 3.07
C ARG A 57 4.46 1.01 2.97
N MET A 58 5.57 0.88 3.70
CA MET A 58 6.35 -0.36 3.77
C MET A 58 5.57 -1.51 4.41
N ALA A 59 4.82 -1.27 5.48
CA ALA A 59 3.97 -2.28 6.11
C ALA A 59 2.89 -2.78 5.15
N MET A 60 2.25 -1.89 4.38
CA MET A 60 1.26 -2.28 3.39
C MET A 60 1.86 -3.08 2.23
N ARG A 61 3.04 -2.70 1.72
CA ARG A 61 3.78 -3.46 0.70
C ARG A 61 4.18 -4.85 1.22
N ARG A 62 4.71 -4.94 2.44
CA ARG A 62 5.04 -6.21 3.10
C ARG A 62 3.81 -7.09 3.27
N ARG A 63 2.66 -6.50 3.61
CA ARG A 63 1.40 -7.24 3.72
C ARG A 63 1.04 -7.88 2.39
N MET A 64 1.07 -7.12 1.30
CA MET A 64 0.79 -7.63 -0.06
C MET A 64 1.70 -8.81 -0.41
N ASN A 65 3.03 -8.64 -0.26
CA ASN A 65 4.01 -9.67 -0.64
C ASN A 65 3.94 -10.94 0.24
N ARG A 66 3.31 -10.86 1.41
CA ARG A 66 3.11 -12.01 2.31
C ARG A 66 1.74 -12.68 2.16
N MET A 67 0.89 -12.16 1.27
CA MET A 67 -0.39 -12.82 1.00
C MET A 67 -0.14 -14.16 0.30
N ALA A 68 -0.91 -15.17 0.68
CA ALA A 68 -0.90 -16.48 0.05
C ALA A 68 -2.34 -16.97 -0.16
N LYS A 69 -2.54 -17.72 -1.25
CA LYS A 69 -3.80 -18.42 -1.55
C LYS A 69 -3.97 -19.58 -0.58
N GLY A 70 -5.14 -19.68 0.05
CA GLY A 70 -5.51 -20.83 0.86
C GLY A 70 -5.67 -22.11 0.03
N SER A 71 -5.46 -23.28 0.63
CA SER A 71 -5.59 -24.57 -0.07
C SER A 71 -6.98 -24.81 -0.64
N GLU A 72 -8.02 -24.38 0.07
CA GLU A 72 -9.43 -24.50 -0.32
C GLU A 72 -10.03 -23.17 -0.82
N GLU A 73 -9.21 -22.12 -0.90
CA GLU A 73 -9.66 -20.81 -1.36
C GLU A 73 -9.81 -20.82 -2.88
N PRO A 74 -10.98 -20.45 -3.44
CA PRO A 74 -11.13 -20.31 -4.88
C PRO A 74 -10.18 -19.25 -5.46
N MET A 75 -9.67 -19.47 -6.67
CA MET A 75 -8.75 -18.57 -7.36
C MET A 75 -9.38 -17.18 -7.56
N SER A 76 -10.68 -17.13 -7.83
CA SER A 76 -11.43 -15.87 -7.93
C SER A 76 -11.40 -15.05 -6.63
N THR A 77 -11.53 -15.71 -5.47
CA THR A 77 -11.42 -15.09 -4.15
C THR A 77 -10.00 -14.59 -3.88
N TRP A 78 -8.99 -15.41 -4.21
CA TRP A 78 -7.58 -15.02 -4.13
C TRP A 78 -7.29 -13.75 -4.95
N ILE A 79 -7.67 -13.75 -6.24
CA ILE A 79 -7.53 -12.60 -7.14
C ILE A 79 -8.25 -11.37 -6.55
N GLY A 80 -9.45 -11.55 -6.01
CA GLY A 80 -10.22 -10.49 -5.37
C GLY A 80 -9.52 -9.87 -4.17
N ARG A 81 -8.86 -10.68 -3.33
CA ARG A 81 -8.08 -10.20 -2.18
C ARG A 81 -6.86 -9.40 -2.63
N ILE A 82 -6.11 -9.87 -3.62
CA ILE A 82 -4.98 -9.12 -4.19
C ILE A 82 -5.45 -7.78 -4.77
N LYS A 83 -6.50 -7.77 -5.60
CA LYS A 83 -7.07 -6.52 -6.14
C LYS A 83 -7.54 -5.56 -5.05
N THR A 84 -8.09 -6.08 -3.96
CA THR A 84 -8.49 -5.26 -2.81
C THR A 84 -7.28 -4.67 -2.09
N GLN A 85 -6.22 -5.45 -1.89
CA GLN A 85 -4.97 -4.95 -1.29
C GLN A 85 -4.30 -3.89 -2.18
N VAL A 86 -4.28 -4.07 -3.51
CA VAL A 86 -3.78 -3.06 -4.45
C VAL A 86 -4.61 -1.78 -4.38
N ARG A 87 -5.94 -1.87 -4.31
CA ARG A 87 -6.78 -0.69 -4.08
C ARG A 87 -6.39 0.03 -2.79
N HIS A 88 -6.14 -0.68 -1.69
CA HIS A 88 -5.66 -0.05 -0.45
C HIS A 88 -4.32 0.66 -0.61
N LEU A 89 -3.37 0.08 -1.36
CA LEU A 89 -2.09 0.72 -1.68
C LEU A 89 -2.30 2.00 -2.49
N LEU A 90 -3.12 1.95 -3.53
CA LEU A 90 -3.41 3.11 -4.39
C LEU A 90 -4.11 4.24 -3.62
N HIS A 91 -5.05 3.92 -2.71
CA HIS A 91 -5.69 4.92 -1.84
C HIS A 91 -4.70 5.57 -0.85
N ALA A 92 -3.59 4.89 -0.55
CA ALA A 92 -2.51 5.43 0.29
C ALA A 92 -1.42 6.16 -0.55
N ASP A 93 -1.71 6.49 -1.81
CA ASP A 93 -0.80 7.16 -2.75
C ASP A 93 0.50 6.35 -2.99
N ILE A 94 0.39 5.02 -2.95
CA ILE A 94 1.47 4.09 -3.26
C ILE A 94 1.27 3.59 -4.69
N SER A 95 2.22 3.88 -5.56
CA SER A 95 2.23 3.30 -6.91
C SER A 95 2.42 1.79 -6.86
N VAL A 96 1.65 1.09 -7.69
CA VAL A 96 1.73 -0.36 -7.93
C VAL A 96 1.81 -0.55 -9.43
N THR A 97 2.88 -1.18 -9.92
CA THR A 97 3.05 -1.46 -11.34
C THR A 97 2.27 -2.71 -11.75
N GLU A 98 2.14 -2.95 -13.06
CA GLU A 98 1.60 -4.21 -13.56
C GLU A 98 2.46 -5.40 -13.13
N GLU A 99 3.79 -5.25 -13.17
CA GLU A 99 4.74 -6.25 -12.68
C GLU A 99 4.53 -6.57 -11.19
N ASP A 100 4.32 -5.54 -10.34
CA ASP A 100 4.03 -5.74 -8.92
C ASP A 100 2.75 -6.58 -8.70
N LEU A 101 1.73 -6.34 -9.52
CA LEU A 101 0.46 -7.06 -9.43
C LEU A 101 0.60 -8.51 -9.91
N ILE A 102 1.30 -8.73 -11.03
CA ILE A 102 1.56 -10.08 -11.55
C ILE A 102 2.38 -10.87 -10.53
N LEU A 103 3.43 -10.27 -9.97
CA LEU A 103 4.24 -10.89 -8.92
C LEU A 103 3.40 -11.22 -7.67
N ALA A 104 2.52 -10.32 -7.24
CA ALA A 104 1.64 -10.54 -6.10
C ALA A 104 0.63 -11.68 -6.35
N LEU A 105 0.15 -11.84 -7.59
CA LEU A 105 -0.76 -12.91 -7.98
C LEU A 105 -0.09 -14.28 -8.01
N THR A 106 1.17 -14.35 -8.45
CA THR A 106 1.90 -15.62 -8.68
C THR A 106 2.71 -16.08 -7.47
N SER A 107 3.33 -15.17 -6.72
CA SER A 107 4.21 -15.50 -5.58
C SER A 107 3.47 -16.10 -4.39
N GLY A 108 2.17 -15.82 -4.27
CA GLY A 108 1.31 -16.34 -3.20
C GLY A 108 0.69 -17.71 -3.48
N LEU A 109 0.99 -18.33 -4.63
CA LEU A 109 0.39 -19.61 -5.02
C LEU A 109 1.12 -20.79 -4.38
N GLY A 110 0.38 -21.87 -4.12
CA GLY A 110 0.94 -23.13 -3.64
C GLY A 110 1.71 -23.88 -4.72
N LYS A 111 2.50 -24.88 -4.31
CA LYS A 111 3.37 -25.69 -5.20
C LYS A 111 2.64 -26.34 -6.38
N CYS A 112 1.35 -26.65 -6.25
CA CYS A 112 0.56 -27.22 -7.34
C CYS A 112 0.43 -26.29 -8.56
N TYR A 113 0.72 -24.99 -8.41
CA TYR A 113 0.73 -24.03 -9.52
C TYR A 113 2.14 -23.70 -10.04
N GLU A 114 3.21 -24.31 -9.52
CA GLU A 114 4.59 -24.10 -10.02
C GLU A 114 4.71 -24.30 -11.55
N PRO A 115 4.12 -25.35 -12.16
CA PRO A 115 4.17 -25.51 -13.62
C PRO A 115 3.52 -24.35 -14.38
N LEU A 116 2.43 -23.79 -13.84
CA LEU A 116 1.76 -22.63 -14.43
C LEU A 116 2.65 -21.39 -14.31
N VAL A 117 3.25 -21.14 -13.15
CA VAL A 117 4.13 -19.98 -12.92
C VAL A 117 5.32 -20.04 -13.89
N MET A 118 5.96 -21.20 -14.03
CA MET A 118 7.04 -21.39 -15.02
C MET A 118 6.58 -21.10 -16.46
N ALA A 119 5.36 -21.50 -16.82
CA ALA A 119 4.81 -21.23 -18.14
C ALA A 119 4.49 -19.75 -18.35
N LEU A 120 4.12 -19.01 -17.31
CA LEU A 120 3.92 -17.56 -17.35
C LEU A 120 5.25 -16.82 -17.53
N ASP A 121 6.31 -17.23 -16.81
CA ASP A 121 7.64 -16.62 -16.90
C ASP A 121 8.29 -16.78 -18.28
N ALA A 122 7.87 -17.79 -19.04
CA ALA A 122 8.32 -18.03 -20.41
C ALA A 122 7.55 -17.22 -21.48
N LEU A 123 6.50 -16.47 -21.09
CA LEU A 123 5.74 -15.67 -22.03
C LEU A 123 6.54 -14.45 -22.52
N PRO A 124 6.36 -14.04 -23.77
CA PRO A 124 6.78 -12.73 -24.25
C PRO A 124 6.24 -11.59 -23.37
N ALA A 125 7.04 -10.53 -23.17
CA ALA A 125 6.70 -9.43 -22.28
C ALA A 125 5.40 -8.70 -22.67
N ASP A 126 5.07 -8.63 -23.97
CA ASP A 126 3.83 -8.07 -24.49
C ASP A 126 2.58 -8.92 -24.15
N GLN A 127 2.78 -10.19 -23.80
CA GLN A 127 1.72 -11.09 -23.37
C GLN A 127 1.61 -11.20 -21.85
N LEU A 128 2.59 -10.72 -21.09
CA LEU A 128 2.61 -10.79 -19.64
C LEU A 128 1.81 -9.64 -19.02
N THR A 129 0.52 -9.59 -19.34
CA THR A 129 -0.43 -8.61 -18.81
C THR A 129 -1.23 -9.20 -17.66
N THR A 130 -1.70 -8.32 -16.77
CA THR A 130 -2.55 -8.70 -15.63
C THR A 130 -3.78 -9.48 -16.09
N GLU A 131 -4.40 -9.08 -17.19
CA GLU A 131 -5.60 -9.71 -17.74
C GLU A 131 -5.32 -11.14 -18.23
N ASN A 132 -4.22 -11.33 -18.97
CA ASN A 132 -3.83 -12.66 -19.46
C ASN A 132 -3.46 -13.59 -18.30
N VAL A 133 -2.73 -13.08 -17.31
CA VAL A 133 -2.37 -13.83 -16.10
C VAL A 133 -3.63 -14.26 -15.33
N VAL A 134 -4.57 -13.34 -15.11
CA VAL A 134 -5.85 -13.65 -14.44
C VAL A 134 -6.63 -14.72 -15.20
N ALA A 135 -6.72 -14.62 -16.52
CA ALA A 135 -7.42 -15.61 -17.33
C ALA A 135 -6.76 -17.00 -17.22
N LYS A 136 -5.42 -17.07 -17.29
CA LYS A 136 -4.66 -18.32 -17.15
C LYS A 136 -4.81 -18.95 -15.76
N LEU A 137 -4.81 -18.14 -14.71
CA LEU A 137 -5.02 -18.61 -13.34
C LEU A 137 -6.39 -19.27 -13.14
N LEU A 138 -7.45 -18.63 -13.65
CA LEU A 138 -8.81 -19.17 -13.57
C LEU A 138 -8.96 -20.45 -14.41
N ASN A 139 -8.39 -20.48 -15.61
CA ASN A 139 -8.42 -21.66 -16.47
C ASN A 139 -7.65 -22.84 -15.86
N GLU A 140 -6.57 -22.58 -15.11
CA GLU A 140 -5.82 -23.64 -14.44
C GLU A 140 -6.58 -24.26 -13.29
N GLU A 141 -7.27 -23.45 -12.48
CA GLU A 141 -8.13 -23.97 -11.40
C GLU A 141 -9.27 -24.85 -11.94
N MET A 142 -9.81 -24.54 -13.12
CA MET A 142 -10.83 -25.40 -13.75
C MET A 142 -10.29 -26.75 -14.27
N ARG A 143 -8.98 -26.85 -14.50
CA ARG A 143 -8.33 -28.08 -15.00
C ARG A 143 -7.89 -29.02 -13.88
N GLN A 144 -7.72 -28.50 -12.67
CA GLN A 144 -7.42 -29.27 -11.46
C GLN A 144 -8.70 -29.91 -10.90
#